data_AF-A0A7S1ASL5-F1
#
_entry.id   AF-A0A7S1ASL5-F1
#
_cell.length_a   1.000
_cell.length_b   1.000
_cell.length_c   1.000
_cell.angle_alpha   90.00
_cell.angle_beta   90.00
_cell.angle_gamma   90.00
#
_symmetry.space_group_name_H-M   'P 1'
#
loop_
_entity.id
_entity.type
_entity.pdbx_description
1 polymer ?
#
loop_
_entity_poly.entity_id
_entity_poly.type
_entity_poly.pdbx_seq_one_letter_code
_entity_poly.pdbx_strand_id
1 'polypeptide(L)'
;NTRTILTETDARLLDVQRTSALQLQRTEERFEEEIESCLQFWRSVAQTSASPQLSKILDFDVIELLGHGKYGFVFKSRRRSSDEPIVVKLLSLRWAHVAAKEWSQAQLAKGCPHIVEYSEALLHVDENHAIQQLLQTCHEQGHLSRSLAGYPDKYVCLIEEFMNRGTVQDWLDQDLLLPGGMLKVMRSVASALAYMHQRSLTHNDIKPENVLLSQENEDDPRAEVTVKLADLGLAAKSRDRSQDMWQYGMTVFCMATGEKFGTRKFRLEEAPVFVAEVEDAISYSDGDTATPIRELPQLLRGVWGVGEELQMKEVRDWPSLQGWSFFDGELKEVKACQKLRRGTVLPRRLNGGEVLHMSKHSVRRVSVANALSSMTV
;
A
#
# COMPACT_ATOMS: atom_id res chain seq x y z
N ASN A 1 46.63 17.18 -23.30
CA ASN A 1 46.21 15.90 -22.68
C ASN A 1 44.97 15.99 -21.78
N THR A 2 44.43 17.16 -21.44
CA THR A 2 43.25 17.26 -20.55
C THR A 2 41.90 17.28 -21.27
N ARG A 3 41.86 17.53 -22.59
CA ARG A 3 40.61 17.60 -23.38
C ARG A 3 40.10 16.23 -23.85
N THR A 4 40.98 15.24 -23.93
CA THR A 4 40.67 13.88 -24.44
C THR A 4 40.11 12.95 -23.36
N ILE A 5 40.38 13.24 -22.08
CA ILE A 5 39.98 12.38 -20.94
C ILE A 5 38.50 12.62 -20.58
N LEU A 6 37.99 13.84 -20.79
CA LEU A 6 36.58 14.18 -20.54
C LEU A 6 35.62 13.49 -21.54
N THR A 7 36.02 13.33 -22.79
CA THR A 7 35.19 12.69 -23.83
C THR A 7 35.02 11.18 -23.63
N GLU A 8 36.03 10.50 -23.07
CA GLU A 8 35.93 9.07 -22.75
C GLU A 8 35.07 8.80 -21.51
N THR A 9 35.05 9.71 -20.55
CA THR A 9 34.22 9.58 -19.34
C THR A 9 32.75 9.80 -19.65
N ASP A 10 32.41 10.77 -20.49
CA ASP A 10 31.04 11.03 -20.94
C ASP A 10 30.49 9.91 -21.83
N ALA A 11 31.34 9.34 -22.72
CA ALA A 11 30.96 8.19 -23.55
C ALA A 11 30.67 6.94 -22.71
N ARG A 12 31.47 6.68 -21.66
CA ARG A 12 31.21 5.57 -20.72
C ARG A 12 29.95 5.79 -19.90
N LEU A 13 29.64 7.03 -19.51
CA LEU A 13 28.44 7.36 -18.75
C LEU A 13 27.17 7.14 -19.59
N LEU A 14 27.19 7.55 -20.87
CA LEU A 14 26.09 7.34 -21.82
C LEU A 14 25.90 5.86 -22.17
N ASP A 15 26.98 5.09 -22.25
CA ASP A 15 26.92 3.65 -22.51
C ASP A 15 26.34 2.88 -21.31
N VAL A 16 26.72 3.27 -20.08
CA VAL A 16 26.12 2.78 -18.83
C VAL A 16 24.63 3.15 -18.76
N GLN A 17 24.25 4.37 -19.12
CA GLN A 17 22.85 4.79 -19.13
C GLN A 17 22.02 4.04 -20.18
N ARG A 18 22.57 3.77 -21.38
CA ARG A 18 21.90 2.95 -22.40
C ARG A 18 21.78 1.49 -22.00
N THR A 19 22.82 0.90 -21.39
CA THR A 19 22.74 -0.48 -20.89
C THR A 19 21.76 -0.60 -19.72
N SER A 20 21.69 0.40 -18.83
CA SER A 20 20.67 0.45 -17.78
C SER A 20 19.25 0.61 -18.33
N ALA A 21 19.04 1.42 -19.37
CA ALA A 21 17.72 1.58 -20.01
C ALA A 21 17.27 0.31 -20.75
N LEU A 22 18.19 -0.37 -21.45
CA LEU A 22 17.93 -1.67 -22.09
C LEU A 22 17.73 -2.80 -21.05
N GLN A 23 18.40 -2.73 -19.90
CA GLN A 23 18.11 -3.62 -18.77
C GLN A 23 16.71 -3.34 -18.23
N LEU A 24 16.33 -2.08 -18.03
CA LEU A 24 15.00 -1.70 -17.55
C LEU A 24 13.89 -2.20 -18.50
N GLN A 25 14.06 -1.98 -19.81
CA GLN A 25 13.11 -2.44 -20.83
C GLN A 25 13.01 -3.97 -20.89
N ARG A 26 14.13 -4.70 -20.77
CA ARG A 26 14.13 -6.17 -20.63
C ARG A 26 13.52 -6.64 -19.30
N THR A 27 13.56 -5.80 -18.26
CA THR A 27 12.92 -6.09 -16.98
C THR A 27 11.42 -5.88 -17.10
N GLU A 28 10.95 -4.85 -17.82
CA GLU A 28 9.54 -4.58 -18.13
C GLU A 28 8.94 -5.63 -19.09
N GLU A 29 9.64 -6.06 -20.13
CA GLU A 29 9.19 -7.15 -21.03
C GLU A 29 9.11 -8.49 -20.27
N ARG A 30 10.09 -8.77 -19.40
CA ARG A 30 10.08 -9.93 -18.49
C ARG A 30 8.98 -9.83 -17.43
N PHE A 31 8.58 -8.63 -17.05
CA PHE A 31 7.51 -8.33 -16.10
C PHE A 31 6.13 -8.62 -16.70
N GLU A 32 5.90 -8.26 -17.96
CA GLU A 32 4.67 -8.61 -18.70
C GLU A 32 4.56 -10.13 -18.92
N GLU A 33 5.66 -10.81 -19.26
CA GLU A 33 5.73 -12.29 -19.28
C GLU A 33 5.55 -12.91 -17.88
N GLU A 34 6.04 -12.24 -16.83
CA GLU A 34 5.90 -12.67 -15.44
C GLU A 34 4.45 -12.57 -14.95
N ILE A 35 3.60 -11.65 -15.44
CA ILE A 35 2.18 -11.59 -15.05
C ILE A 35 1.39 -12.81 -15.55
N GLU A 36 1.67 -13.28 -16.77
CA GLU A 36 1.06 -14.49 -17.34
C GLU A 36 1.69 -15.78 -16.75
N SER A 37 2.98 -15.73 -16.41
CA SER A 37 3.73 -16.78 -15.71
C SER A 37 3.42 -16.87 -14.21
N CYS A 38 3.02 -15.79 -13.53
CA CYS A 38 2.77 -15.74 -12.07
C CYS A 38 1.55 -16.56 -11.66
N LEU A 39 0.49 -16.58 -12.47
CA LEU A 39 -0.66 -17.46 -12.24
C LEU A 39 -0.29 -18.92 -12.44
N GLN A 40 0.57 -19.24 -13.42
CA GLN A 40 1.11 -20.60 -13.59
C GLN A 40 2.06 -20.99 -12.47
N PHE A 41 2.89 -20.06 -11.99
CA PHE A 41 3.75 -20.22 -10.83
C PHE A 41 2.93 -20.47 -9.58
N TRP A 42 1.87 -19.70 -9.32
CA TRP A 42 1.00 -19.95 -8.18
C TRP A 42 0.23 -21.25 -8.31
N ARG A 43 -0.25 -21.59 -9.51
CA ARG A 43 -0.84 -22.92 -9.78
C ARG A 43 0.19 -24.03 -9.56
N SER A 44 1.45 -23.81 -9.91
CA SER A 44 2.55 -24.74 -9.66
C SER A 44 2.86 -24.83 -8.17
N VAL A 45 2.88 -23.71 -7.44
CA VAL A 45 2.95 -23.67 -5.98
C VAL A 45 1.76 -24.48 -5.44
N ALA A 46 0.51 -24.17 -5.78
CA ALA A 46 -0.69 -24.92 -5.40
C ALA A 46 -0.59 -26.42 -5.69
N GLN A 47 -0.04 -26.82 -6.84
CA GLN A 47 0.16 -28.23 -7.25
C GLN A 47 1.34 -28.90 -6.53
N THR A 48 2.38 -28.14 -6.16
CA THR A 48 3.56 -28.60 -5.41
C THR A 48 3.42 -28.42 -3.91
N SER A 49 2.32 -27.83 -3.42
CA SER A 49 1.96 -27.86 -2.00
C SER A 49 1.84 -29.30 -1.59
N ALA A 50 2.84 -29.81 -0.90
CA ALA A 50 3.01 -31.24 -0.68
C ALA A 50 1.94 -31.87 0.24
N SER A 51 0.95 -31.11 0.75
CA SER A 51 0.04 -31.63 1.77
C SER A 51 -1.31 -30.90 1.88
N PRO A 52 -2.39 -31.62 2.27
CA PRO A 52 -3.78 -31.14 2.36
C PRO A 52 -4.07 -30.02 3.39
N GLN A 53 -3.11 -29.25 3.89
CA GLN A 53 -3.37 -28.14 4.83
C GLN A 53 -3.73 -26.84 4.11
N LEU A 54 -2.90 -26.39 3.16
CA LEU A 54 -3.21 -25.21 2.36
C LEU A 54 -4.48 -25.42 1.54
N SER A 55 -4.71 -26.60 0.97
CA SER A 55 -5.95 -26.93 0.24
C SER A 55 -7.15 -27.28 1.13
N LYS A 56 -6.99 -27.27 2.47
CA LYS A 56 -8.12 -27.22 3.42
C LYS A 56 -8.51 -25.78 3.75
N ILE A 57 -7.57 -24.85 3.63
CA ILE A 57 -7.75 -23.46 4.05
C ILE A 57 -8.09 -22.58 2.85
N LEU A 58 -7.37 -22.72 1.73
CA LEU A 58 -7.44 -21.86 0.56
C LEU A 58 -8.13 -22.55 -0.62
N ASP A 59 -8.95 -21.79 -1.35
CA ASP A 59 -9.46 -22.19 -2.64
C ASP A 59 -8.47 -21.80 -3.75
N PHE A 60 -7.81 -22.83 -4.30
CA PHE A 60 -6.84 -22.68 -5.38
C PHE A 60 -7.47 -22.55 -6.76
N ASP A 61 -8.79 -22.66 -6.91
CA ASP A 61 -9.46 -22.44 -8.19
C ASP A 61 -9.81 -20.96 -8.39
N VAL A 62 -9.92 -20.20 -7.30
CA VAL A 62 -10.25 -18.78 -7.30
C VAL A 62 -9.05 -17.98 -6.78
N ILE A 63 -8.19 -17.55 -7.70
CA ILE A 63 -6.97 -16.78 -7.38
C ILE A 63 -6.87 -15.55 -8.26
N GLU A 64 -6.56 -14.42 -7.63
CA GLU A 64 -6.29 -13.15 -8.29
C GLU A 64 -4.97 -12.59 -7.75
N LEU A 65 -4.00 -12.29 -8.62
CA LEU A 65 -2.77 -11.61 -8.22
C LEU A 65 -3.11 -10.16 -7.87
N LEU A 66 -2.91 -9.77 -6.61
CA LEU A 66 -3.11 -8.39 -6.16
C LEU A 66 -1.85 -7.54 -6.34
N GLY A 67 -0.67 -8.15 -6.23
CA GLY A 67 0.59 -7.46 -6.44
C GLY A 67 1.81 -8.35 -6.20
N HIS A 68 2.99 -7.83 -6.54
CA HIS A 68 4.26 -8.46 -6.22
C HIS A 68 5.22 -7.38 -5.72
N GLY A 69 6.17 -7.78 -4.89
CA GLY A 69 7.14 -6.87 -4.29
C GLY A 69 8.49 -7.53 -4.08
N LYS A 70 9.36 -6.82 -3.36
CA LYS A 70 10.74 -7.26 -3.07
C LYS A 70 10.82 -8.66 -2.43
N TYR A 71 9.82 -9.03 -1.64
CA TYR A 71 9.85 -10.24 -0.81
C TYR A 71 9.07 -11.42 -1.39
N GLY A 72 8.19 -11.15 -2.36
CA GLY A 72 7.37 -12.17 -3.01
C GLY A 72 6.06 -11.60 -3.54
N PHE A 73 4.98 -12.37 -3.43
CA PHE A 73 3.74 -12.16 -4.16
C PHE A 73 2.53 -12.08 -3.21
N VAL A 74 1.51 -11.32 -3.60
CA VAL A 74 0.27 -11.14 -2.84
C VAL A 74 -0.90 -11.56 -3.72
N PHE A 75 -1.69 -12.50 -3.23
CA PHE A 75 -2.85 -13.02 -3.96
C PHE A 75 -4.10 -12.86 -3.13
N LYS A 76 -5.23 -12.71 -3.79
CA LYS A 76 -6.56 -12.89 -3.24
C LYS A 76 -7.03 -14.30 -3.55
N SER A 77 -7.64 -14.93 -2.56
CA SER A 77 -8.27 -16.24 -2.66
C SER A 77 -9.51 -16.27 -1.76
N ARG A 78 -10.15 -17.44 -1.62
CA ARG A 78 -11.26 -17.66 -0.69
C ARG A 78 -10.90 -18.73 0.31
N ARG A 79 -11.40 -18.59 1.54
CA ARG A 79 -11.26 -19.59 2.58
C ARG A 79 -12.23 -20.74 2.29
N ARG A 80 -11.74 -21.97 2.11
CA ARG A 80 -12.60 -23.12 1.74
C ARG A 80 -13.70 -23.44 2.76
N SER A 81 -13.46 -23.20 4.05
CA SER A 81 -14.42 -23.50 5.11
C SER A 81 -15.59 -22.54 5.18
N SER A 82 -15.42 -21.29 4.75
CA SER A 82 -16.40 -20.20 4.92
C SER A 82 -16.75 -19.46 3.63
N ASP A 83 -16.04 -19.74 2.55
CA ASP A 83 -16.06 -18.98 1.30
C ASP A 83 -15.68 -17.49 1.49
N GLU A 84 -15.04 -17.13 2.60
CA GLU A 84 -14.66 -15.75 2.89
C GLU A 84 -13.46 -15.31 2.04
N PRO A 85 -13.46 -14.10 1.44
CA PRO A 85 -12.30 -13.60 0.70
C PRO A 85 -11.14 -13.31 1.64
N ILE A 86 -9.93 -13.72 1.24
CA ILE A 86 -8.71 -13.59 2.03
C ILE A 86 -7.54 -13.20 1.15
N VAL A 87 -6.52 -12.60 1.76
CA VAL A 87 -5.24 -12.30 1.12
C VAL A 87 -4.20 -13.32 1.56
N VAL A 88 -3.38 -13.77 0.62
CA VAL A 88 -2.30 -14.73 0.83
C VAL A 88 -1.01 -14.12 0.32
N LYS A 89 -0.15 -13.69 1.25
CA LYS A 89 1.17 -13.13 0.98
C LYS A 89 2.20 -14.26 1.02
N LEU A 90 2.82 -14.56 -0.12
CA LEU A 90 3.87 -15.58 -0.25
C LEU A 90 5.24 -14.96 -0.24
N LEU A 91 6.05 -15.39 0.72
CA LEU A 91 7.44 -15.02 0.86
C LEU A 91 8.30 -16.26 0.69
N SER A 92 9.29 -16.23 -0.21
CA SER A 92 10.28 -17.32 -0.31
C SER A 92 10.99 -17.53 1.03
N LEU A 93 11.43 -18.76 1.33
CA LEU A 93 12.16 -19.07 2.57
C LEU A 93 13.43 -18.25 2.78
N ARG A 94 14.01 -17.66 1.72
CA ARG A 94 15.11 -16.69 1.86
C ARG A 94 14.71 -15.47 2.71
N TRP A 95 13.42 -15.12 2.69
CA TRP A 95 12.79 -14.02 3.42
C TRP A 95 11.98 -14.51 4.62
N ALA A 96 12.18 -15.76 5.07
CA ALA A 96 11.45 -16.28 6.23
C ALA A 96 11.66 -15.44 7.49
N HIS A 97 12.84 -14.81 7.65
CA HIS A 97 13.09 -13.87 8.73
C HIS A 97 12.21 -12.62 8.66
N VAL A 98 11.90 -12.13 7.45
CA VAL A 98 10.97 -11.01 7.23
C VAL A 98 9.55 -11.46 7.53
N ALA A 99 9.13 -12.62 7.01
CA ALA A 99 7.80 -13.18 7.28
C ALA A 99 7.56 -13.42 8.78
N ALA A 100 8.55 -14.00 9.48
CA ALA A 100 8.49 -14.25 10.92
C ALA A 100 8.37 -12.95 11.72
N LYS A 101 9.15 -11.95 11.33
CA LYS A 101 9.12 -10.62 11.95
C LYS A 101 7.76 -9.97 11.74
N GLU A 102 7.28 -9.93 10.51
CA GLU A 102 5.97 -9.36 10.14
C GLU A 102 4.83 -10.04 10.90
N TRP A 103 4.78 -11.38 10.87
CA TRP A 103 3.81 -12.16 11.64
C TRP A 103 3.86 -11.81 13.13
N SER A 104 5.07 -11.74 13.71
CA SER A 104 5.23 -11.41 15.12
C SER A 104 4.70 -10.02 15.46
N GLN A 105 5.01 -9.01 14.64
CA GLN A 105 4.48 -7.65 14.85
C GLN A 105 2.97 -7.60 14.69
N ALA A 106 2.41 -8.33 13.72
CA ALA A 106 0.97 -8.45 13.53
C ALA A 106 0.27 -9.05 14.75
N GLN A 107 0.83 -10.10 15.35
CA GLN A 107 0.25 -10.69 16.57
C GLN A 107 0.31 -9.74 17.77
N LEU A 108 1.37 -8.92 17.89
CA LEU A 108 1.43 -7.89 18.94
C LEU A 108 0.47 -6.71 18.68
N ALA A 109 0.15 -6.45 17.41
CA ALA A 109 -0.80 -5.44 16.97
C ALA A 109 -2.26 -5.95 16.89
N LYS A 110 -2.48 -7.25 17.15
CA LYS A 110 -3.79 -7.90 17.05
C LYS A 110 -4.85 -7.22 17.92
N GLY A 111 -6.08 -7.18 17.42
CA GLY A 111 -7.24 -6.58 18.09
C GLY A 111 -7.38 -5.08 17.86
N CYS A 112 -6.46 -4.43 17.13
CA CYS A 112 -6.68 -3.06 16.69
C CYS A 112 -7.66 -3.02 15.50
N PRO A 113 -8.78 -2.27 15.57
CA PRO A 113 -9.75 -2.24 14.47
C PRO A 113 -9.23 -1.52 13.21
N HIS A 114 -8.13 -0.78 13.31
CA HIS A 114 -7.54 0.00 12.22
C HIS A 114 -6.22 -0.60 11.70
N ILE A 115 -5.92 -1.86 12.02
CA ILE A 115 -4.77 -2.60 11.48
C ILE A 115 -5.32 -3.86 10.82
N VAL A 116 -4.80 -4.20 9.64
CA VAL A 116 -5.17 -5.43 8.93
C VAL A 116 -4.86 -6.64 9.81
N GLU A 117 -5.84 -7.51 9.98
CA GLU A 117 -5.73 -8.71 10.80
C GLU A 117 -5.04 -9.84 10.03
N TYR A 118 -4.01 -10.38 10.66
CA TYR A 118 -3.31 -11.58 10.20
C TYR A 118 -3.92 -12.77 10.92
N SER A 119 -4.60 -13.62 10.16
CA SER A 119 -5.30 -14.80 10.69
C SER A 119 -4.34 -15.95 10.96
N GLU A 120 -3.45 -16.26 10.01
CA GLU A 120 -2.60 -17.46 10.04
C GLU A 120 -1.26 -17.21 9.35
N ALA A 121 -0.21 -17.92 9.81
CA ALA A 121 1.06 -18.04 9.11
C ALA A 121 1.34 -19.53 8.86
N LEU A 122 1.47 -19.90 7.60
CA LEU A 122 1.65 -21.29 7.16
C LEU A 122 2.94 -21.41 6.36
N LEU A 123 3.51 -22.61 6.32
CA LEU A 123 4.55 -22.93 5.35
C LEU A 123 3.98 -23.84 4.27
N HIS A 124 4.35 -23.55 3.03
CA HIS A 124 4.02 -24.33 1.85
C HIS A 124 4.45 -25.80 1.94
N VAL A 125 5.60 -26.07 2.57
CA VAL A 125 6.16 -27.43 2.72
C VAL A 125 6.91 -27.57 4.05
N ASP A 126 6.21 -27.93 5.13
CA ASP A 126 6.80 -28.25 6.44
C ASP A 126 6.30 -29.59 7.01
N GLU A 127 6.55 -30.69 6.31
CA GLU A 127 6.09 -32.05 6.69
C GLU A 127 6.37 -32.42 8.16
N ASN A 128 7.44 -31.85 8.75
CA ASN A 128 7.88 -32.14 10.12
C ASN A 128 7.70 -30.97 11.10
N HIS A 129 6.97 -29.92 10.72
CA HIS A 129 6.71 -28.72 11.56
C HIS A 129 7.96 -27.99 12.08
N ALA A 130 9.15 -28.28 11.54
CA ALA A 130 10.41 -27.76 12.05
C ALA A 130 10.56 -26.25 11.76
N ILE A 131 9.97 -25.78 10.66
CA ILE A 131 10.02 -24.38 10.26
C ILE A 131 8.89 -23.59 10.94
N GLN A 132 7.71 -24.18 11.12
CA GLN A 132 6.65 -23.60 11.95
C GLN A 132 7.15 -23.36 13.37
N GLN A 133 7.85 -24.33 13.97
CA GLN A 133 8.48 -24.16 15.27
C GLN A 133 9.55 -23.05 15.25
N LEU A 134 10.32 -22.92 14.17
CA LEU A 134 11.28 -21.82 14.00
C LEU A 134 10.58 -20.45 13.96
N LEU A 135 9.48 -20.32 13.21
CA LEU A 135 8.69 -19.08 13.13
C LEU A 135 8.04 -18.75 14.47
N GLN A 136 7.47 -19.73 15.16
CA GLN A 136 6.90 -19.57 16.50
C GLN A 136 7.97 -19.14 17.52
N THR A 137 9.14 -19.77 17.48
CA THR A 137 10.29 -19.37 18.32
C THR A 137 10.74 -17.95 18.00
N CYS A 138 10.77 -17.56 16.72
CA CYS A 138 11.06 -16.20 16.30
C CYS A 138 9.98 -15.22 16.78
N HIS A 139 8.71 -15.61 16.84
CA HIS A 139 7.66 -14.78 17.40
C HIS A 139 7.92 -14.51 18.89
N GLU A 140 8.24 -15.54 19.65
CA GLU A 140 8.55 -15.45 21.07
C GLU A 140 9.83 -14.64 21.35
N GLN A 141 10.85 -14.77 20.50
CA GLN A 141 12.18 -14.16 20.70
C GLN A 141 12.38 -12.83 19.97
N GLY A 142 11.60 -12.54 18.93
CA GLY A 142 11.70 -11.33 18.12
C GLY A 142 12.81 -11.31 17.06
N HIS A 143 13.57 -12.40 16.85
CA HIS A 143 14.61 -12.47 15.81
C HIS A 143 14.85 -13.91 15.29
N LEU A 144 15.35 -14.02 14.05
CA LEU A 144 15.71 -15.30 13.43
C LEU A 144 17.24 -15.52 13.47
N SER A 145 17.70 -16.67 13.98
CA SER A 145 19.14 -16.95 14.16
C SER A 145 19.81 -17.62 12.95
N ARG A 146 19.10 -18.01 11.88
CA ARG A 146 19.65 -18.83 10.78
C ARG A 146 19.19 -18.37 9.38
N SER A 147 20.10 -18.44 8.42
CA SER A 147 19.82 -18.23 6.99
C SER A 147 19.39 -19.54 6.31
N LEU A 148 18.42 -19.49 5.40
CA LEU A 148 17.73 -20.63 4.80
C LEU A 148 17.98 -20.78 3.29
N ALA A 149 19.19 -20.43 2.82
CA ALA A 149 19.54 -20.37 1.40
C ALA A 149 19.33 -21.66 0.57
N GLY A 150 19.03 -22.80 1.20
CA GLY A 150 18.85 -24.11 0.54
C GLY A 150 17.43 -24.46 0.07
N TYR A 151 16.45 -23.53 0.12
CA TYR A 151 15.05 -23.85 -0.16
C TYR A 151 14.38 -22.87 -1.15
N PRO A 152 14.76 -22.87 -2.44
CA PRO A 152 14.26 -21.91 -3.43
C PRO A 152 12.74 -22.02 -3.70
N ASP A 153 12.17 -23.22 -3.59
CA ASP A 153 10.76 -23.51 -3.95
C ASP A 153 9.83 -23.64 -2.73
N LYS A 154 10.27 -23.18 -1.56
CA LYS A 154 9.47 -23.20 -0.33
C LYS A 154 9.10 -21.79 0.07
N TYR A 155 7.84 -21.62 0.46
CA TYR A 155 7.25 -20.32 0.75
C TYR A 155 6.60 -20.30 2.14
N VAL A 156 6.72 -19.18 2.83
CA VAL A 156 5.88 -18.80 3.97
C VAL A 156 4.67 -18.06 3.41
N CYS A 157 3.48 -18.48 3.82
CA CYS A 157 2.21 -17.87 3.48
C CYS A 157 1.67 -17.14 4.71
N LEU A 158 1.54 -15.82 4.63
CA LEU A 158 0.78 -15.04 5.62
C LEU A 158 -0.64 -14.86 5.08
N ILE A 159 -1.65 -15.21 5.89
CA ILE A 159 -3.05 -15.07 5.54
C ILE A 159 -3.63 -13.86 6.28
N GLU A 160 -4.09 -12.88 5.51
CA GLU A 160 -4.63 -11.61 5.96
C GLU A 160 -6.11 -11.49 5.56
N GLU A 161 -6.86 -10.66 6.26
CA GLU A 161 -8.21 -10.28 5.83
C GLU A 161 -8.17 -9.52 4.48
N PHE A 162 -9.22 -9.67 3.66
CA PHE A 162 -9.31 -8.96 2.39
C PHE A 162 -10.02 -7.61 2.52
N MET A 163 -9.39 -6.57 1.96
CA MET A 163 -9.92 -5.21 1.92
C MET A 163 -10.37 -4.87 0.50
N ASN A 164 -11.68 -4.86 0.26
CA ASN A 164 -12.28 -4.90 -1.08
C ASN A 164 -12.35 -3.57 -1.84
N ARG A 165 -11.89 -2.45 -1.25
CA ARG A 165 -11.91 -1.13 -1.88
C ARG A 165 -10.52 -0.62 -2.27
N GLY A 166 -9.51 -1.49 -2.30
CA GLY A 166 -8.15 -1.14 -2.68
C GLY A 166 -7.45 -0.28 -1.62
N THR A 167 -6.47 0.50 -2.06
CA THR A 167 -5.64 1.37 -1.22
C THR A 167 -6.11 2.82 -1.27
N VAL A 168 -5.69 3.64 -0.30
CA VAL A 168 -5.86 5.10 -0.39
C VAL A 168 -5.12 5.67 -1.60
N GLN A 169 -3.98 5.09 -1.99
CA GLN A 169 -3.26 5.48 -3.21
C GLN A 169 -4.14 5.30 -4.46
N ASP A 170 -4.86 4.18 -4.59
CA ASP A 170 -5.76 3.93 -5.73
C ASP A 170 -6.85 4.99 -5.83
N TRP A 171 -7.37 5.44 -4.68
CA TRP A 171 -8.39 6.48 -4.61
C TRP A 171 -7.83 7.88 -4.91
N LEU A 172 -6.59 8.16 -4.50
CA LEU A 172 -5.90 9.40 -4.86
C LEU A 172 -5.63 9.46 -6.36
N ASP A 173 -5.14 8.38 -6.97
CA ASP A 173 -4.82 8.34 -8.40
C ASP A 173 -6.06 8.46 -9.30
N GLN A 174 -7.23 8.05 -8.78
CA GLN A 174 -8.52 8.17 -9.46
C GLN A 174 -9.29 9.45 -9.10
N ASP A 175 -8.70 10.35 -8.30
CA ASP A 175 -9.34 11.57 -7.79
C ASP A 175 -10.68 11.29 -7.07
N LEU A 176 -10.78 10.17 -6.34
CA LEU A 176 -11.99 9.72 -5.64
C LEU A 176 -11.99 10.06 -4.14
N LEU A 177 -10.83 10.37 -3.55
CA LEU A 177 -10.73 10.66 -2.12
C LEU A 177 -11.32 12.04 -1.78
N LEU A 178 -12.47 12.03 -1.11
CA LEU A 178 -13.16 13.23 -0.63
C LEU A 178 -12.57 13.73 0.70
N PRO A 179 -12.84 14.99 1.09
CA PRO A 179 -12.44 15.52 2.39
C PRO A 179 -12.80 14.65 3.59
N GLY A 180 -14.04 14.17 3.67
CA GLY A 180 -14.47 13.27 4.73
C GLY A 180 -13.66 11.98 4.76
N GLY A 181 -13.37 11.40 3.59
CA GLY A 181 -12.50 10.24 3.42
C GLY A 181 -11.09 10.51 3.93
N MET A 182 -10.49 11.64 3.56
CA MET A 182 -9.16 12.05 4.05
C MET A 182 -9.14 12.18 5.59
N LEU A 183 -10.11 12.87 6.19
CA LEU A 183 -10.20 13.05 7.64
C LEU A 183 -10.39 11.70 8.36
N LYS A 184 -11.22 10.82 7.80
CA LYS A 184 -11.43 9.46 8.32
C LYS A 184 -10.16 8.60 8.21
N VAL A 185 -9.43 8.69 7.10
CA VAL A 185 -8.13 8.03 6.93
C VAL A 185 -7.14 8.53 7.98
N MET A 186 -7.00 9.85 8.12
CA MET A 186 -6.14 10.47 9.11
C MET A 186 -6.40 9.96 10.53
N ARG A 187 -7.67 9.94 10.94
CA ARG A 187 -8.08 9.45 12.27
C ARG A 187 -7.79 7.96 12.44
N SER A 188 -8.11 7.15 11.44
CA SER A 188 -7.97 5.69 11.51
C SER A 188 -6.51 5.29 11.58
N VAL A 189 -5.66 5.90 10.74
CA VAL A 189 -4.20 5.66 10.78
C VAL A 189 -3.61 6.17 12.09
N ALA A 190 -4.01 7.35 12.59
CA ALA A 190 -3.58 7.83 13.90
C ALA A 190 -4.00 6.88 15.03
N SER A 191 -5.20 6.29 14.94
CA SER A 191 -5.65 5.26 15.89
C SER A 191 -4.81 3.99 15.83
N ALA A 192 -4.43 3.52 14.64
CA ALA A 192 -3.56 2.37 14.47
C ALA A 192 -2.19 2.62 15.09
N LEU A 193 -1.58 3.76 14.76
CA LEU A 193 -0.26 4.15 15.28
C LEU A 193 -0.30 4.38 16.79
N ALA A 194 -1.33 5.03 17.33
CA ALA A 194 -1.49 5.18 18.77
C ALA A 194 -1.52 3.82 19.50
N TYR A 195 -2.22 2.83 18.92
CA TYR A 195 -2.30 1.48 19.46
C TYR A 195 -0.94 0.75 19.45
N MET A 196 -0.20 0.87 18.34
CA MET A 196 1.16 0.32 18.20
C MET A 196 2.15 1.00 19.14
N HIS A 197 2.15 2.34 19.18
CA HIS A 197 3.05 3.17 19.97
C HIS A 197 2.91 2.88 21.47
N GLN A 198 1.69 2.66 21.97
CA GLN A 198 1.44 2.26 23.36
C GLN A 198 2.12 0.93 23.73
N ARG A 199 2.35 0.06 22.74
CA ARG A 199 3.02 -1.25 22.90
C ARG A 199 4.52 -1.19 22.59
N SER A 200 5.08 0.01 22.43
CA SER A 200 6.46 0.20 21.95
C SER A 200 6.70 -0.50 20.61
N LEU A 201 5.73 -0.41 19.70
CA LEU A 201 5.83 -0.85 18.32
C LEU A 201 5.76 0.36 17.40
N THR A 202 6.58 0.37 16.36
CA THR A 202 6.48 1.31 15.24
C THR A 202 6.20 0.57 13.94
N HIS A 203 5.54 1.24 13.00
CA HIS A 203 5.19 0.67 11.70
C HIS A 203 6.33 0.80 10.69
N ASN A 204 6.95 1.98 10.61
CA ASN A 204 8.06 2.35 9.74
C ASN A 204 7.79 2.28 8.23
N ASP A 205 6.53 2.14 7.80
CA ASP A 205 6.14 2.16 6.39
C ASP A 205 4.75 2.76 6.16
N ILE A 206 4.47 3.91 6.77
CA ILE A 206 3.18 4.59 6.56
C ILE A 206 3.22 5.38 5.26
N LYS A 207 2.33 5.03 4.34
CA LYS A 207 2.16 5.66 3.03
C LYS A 207 0.76 5.34 2.50
N PRO A 208 0.22 6.11 1.53
CA PRO A 208 -1.11 5.85 0.99
C PRO A 208 -1.31 4.42 0.43
N GLU A 209 -0.25 3.81 -0.11
CA GLU A 209 -0.26 2.42 -0.62
C GLU A 209 -0.54 1.37 0.47
N ASN A 210 -0.13 1.65 1.72
CA ASN A 210 -0.26 0.73 2.84
C ASN A 210 -1.52 1.01 3.68
N VAL A 211 -2.39 1.92 3.25
CA VAL A 211 -3.68 2.18 3.90
C VAL A 211 -4.77 1.57 3.04
N LEU A 212 -5.38 0.48 3.53
CA LEU A 212 -6.38 -0.30 2.81
C LEU A 212 -7.80 0.10 3.21
N LEU A 213 -8.71 -0.03 2.25
CA LEU A 213 -10.11 0.34 2.36
C LEU A 213 -11.00 -0.88 2.16
N SER A 214 -12.05 -1.01 2.96
CA SER A 214 -13.06 -2.06 2.82
C SER A 214 -14.45 -1.46 3.03
N GLN A 215 -15.44 -2.02 2.37
CA GLN A 215 -16.83 -1.60 2.50
C GLN A 215 -17.71 -2.85 2.43
N GLU A 216 -18.53 -3.06 3.46
CA GLU A 216 -19.34 -4.28 3.64
C GLU A 216 -20.29 -4.54 2.46
N ASN A 217 -20.90 -3.47 1.91
CA ASN A 217 -21.71 -3.52 0.71
C ASN A 217 -21.19 -2.51 -0.31
N GLU A 218 -20.58 -3.02 -1.38
CA GLU A 218 -20.00 -2.19 -2.43
C GLU A 218 -21.04 -1.42 -3.26
N ASP A 219 -22.27 -1.89 -3.31
CA ASP A 219 -23.34 -1.28 -4.08
C ASP A 219 -24.12 -0.23 -3.27
N ASP A 220 -23.93 -0.20 -1.94
CA ASP A 220 -24.56 0.78 -1.07
C ASP A 220 -23.59 1.97 -0.83
N PRO A 221 -23.85 3.15 -1.43
CA PRO A 221 -23.02 4.34 -1.19
C PRO A 221 -23.09 4.85 0.26
N ARG A 222 -24.00 4.33 1.08
CA ARG A 222 -24.13 4.65 2.51
C ARG A 222 -23.42 3.65 3.41
N ALA A 223 -22.96 2.52 2.87
CA ALA A 223 -22.23 1.55 3.67
C ALA A 223 -20.93 2.17 4.17
N GLU A 224 -20.62 1.92 5.44
CA GLU A 224 -19.45 2.49 6.09
C GLU A 224 -18.16 1.94 5.46
N VAL A 225 -17.21 2.84 5.19
CA VAL A 225 -15.87 2.46 4.70
C VAL A 225 -14.95 2.26 5.89
N THR A 226 -14.43 1.05 6.03
CA THR A 226 -13.42 0.69 7.01
C THR A 226 -12.03 1.02 6.46
N VAL A 227 -11.21 1.68 7.28
CA VAL A 227 -9.81 2.03 6.95
C VAL A 227 -8.87 1.24 7.86
N LYS A 228 -7.94 0.49 7.28
CA LYS A 228 -6.92 -0.26 8.04
C LYS A 228 -5.52 -0.03 7.49
N LEU A 229 -4.54 0.07 8.38
CA LEU A 229 -3.13 0.13 8.06
C LEU A 229 -2.58 -1.30 7.87
N ALA A 230 -1.83 -1.51 6.81
CA ALA A 230 -1.31 -2.81 6.37
C ALA A 230 0.21 -2.80 6.20
N ASP A 231 0.78 -3.98 5.93
CA ASP A 231 2.21 -4.23 5.69
C ASP A 231 3.12 -3.94 6.89
N LEU A 232 3.11 -4.86 7.85
CA LEU A 232 3.96 -4.81 9.04
C LEU A 232 5.38 -5.36 8.79
N GLY A 233 5.82 -5.52 7.54
CA GLY A 233 7.14 -6.07 7.19
C GLY A 233 8.32 -5.25 7.74
N LEU A 234 8.14 -3.93 7.83
CA LEU A 234 9.13 -3.01 8.40
C LEU A 234 8.88 -2.65 9.87
N ALA A 235 7.76 -3.10 10.44
CA ALA A 235 7.41 -2.80 11.82
C ALA A 235 8.48 -3.33 12.80
N ALA A 236 8.68 -2.64 13.92
CA ALA A 236 9.73 -2.98 14.87
C ALA A 236 9.34 -2.61 16.30
N LYS A 237 9.90 -3.34 17.27
CA LYS A 237 9.81 -2.96 18.67
C LYS A 237 10.74 -1.78 18.93
N SER A 238 10.17 -0.59 19.03
CA SER A 238 10.88 0.67 19.21
C SER A 238 10.04 1.65 20.04
N ARG A 239 10.73 2.51 20.80
CA ARG A 239 10.12 3.68 21.44
C ARG A 239 10.34 4.97 20.64
N ASP A 240 11.31 4.95 19.73
CA ASP A 240 11.53 6.02 18.78
C ASP A 240 10.47 5.92 17.68
N ARG A 241 9.57 6.91 17.69
CA ARG A 241 8.39 7.01 16.83
C ARG A 241 8.60 8.01 15.69
N SER A 242 9.78 8.64 15.60
CA SER A 242 10.04 9.77 14.71
C SER A 242 9.75 9.43 13.25
N GLN A 243 10.10 8.20 12.82
CA GLN A 243 9.81 7.72 11.47
C GLN A 243 8.31 7.61 11.21
N ASP A 244 7.53 7.06 12.16
CA ASP A 244 6.08 6.96 12.02
C ASP A 244 5.42 8.33 11.97
N MET A 245 5.83 9.25 12.85
CA MET A 245 5.33 10.62 12.89
C MET A 245 5.58 11.33 11.55
N TRP A 246 6.81 11.19 11.04
CA TRP A 246 7.19 11.75 9.76
C TRP A 246 6.34 11.19 8.59
N GLN A 247 6.29 9.86 8.47
CA GLN A 247 5.58 9.17 7.39
C GLN A 247 4.07 9.42 7.43
N TYR A 248 3.49 9.50 8.63
CA TYR A 248 2.10 9.93 8.81
C TYR A 248 1.88 11.33 8.23
N GLY A 249 2.69 12.32 8.64
CA GLY A 249 2.55 13.68 8.13
C GLY A 249 2.73 13.75 6.61
N MET A 250 3.67 12.98 6.04
CA MET A 250 3.83 12.89 4.58
C MET A 250 2.63 12.22 3.89
N THR A 251 2.00 11.24 4.52
CA THR A 251 0.79 10.61 4.00
C THR A 251 -0.36 11.63 3.94
N VAL A 252 -0.53 12.43 5.00
CA VAL A 252 -1.50 13.53 5.02
C VAL A 252 -1.17 14.58 3.96
N PHE A 253 0.10 14.95 3.82
CA PHE A 253 0.56 15.88 2.79
C PHE A 253 0.20 15.39 1.38
N CYS A 254 0.45 14.10 1.08
CA CYS A 254 0.10 13.49 -0.20
C CYS A 254 -1.41 13.53 -0.45
N MET A 255 -2.23 13.24 0.56
CA MET A 255 -3.69 13.31 0.42
C MET A 255 -4.19 14.74 0.17
N ALA A 256 -3.63 15.72 0.87
CA ALA A 256 -4.04 17.12 0.74
C ALA A 256 -3.58 17.77 -0.58
N THR A 257 -2.41 17.38 -1.10
CA THR A 257 -1.79 18.05 -2.25
C THR A 257 -1.89 17.26 -3.56
N GLY A 258 -2.19 15.95 -3.48
CA GLY A 258 -2.11 15.03 -4.61
C GLY A 258 -0.68 14.68 -5.04
N GLU A 259 0.34 15.07 -4.27
CA GLU A 259 1.72 14.69 -4.56
C GLU A 259 1.95 13.21 -4.27
N LYS A 260 2.70 12.52 -5.15
CA LYS A 260 3.06 11.12 -4.95
C LYS A 260 4.05 10.95 -3.80
N PHE A 261 3.76 10.00 -2.92
CA PHE A 261 4.61 9.69 -1.78
C PHE A 261 6.03 9.30 -2.22
N GLY A 262 7.04 9.79 -1.51
CA GLY A 262 8.46 9.51 -1.79
C GLY A 262 9.08 10.31 -2.94
N THR A 263 8.31 11.16 -3.64
CA THR A 263 8.85 12.05 -4.69
C THR A 263 9.91 13.00 -4.13
N ARG A 264 9.64 13.58 -2.96
CA ARG A 264 10.57 14.43 -2.23
C ARG A 264 11.09 13.71 -0.98
N LYS A 265 12.38 13.85 -0.73
CA LYS A 265 12.98 13.45 0.56
C LYS A 265 12.67 14.53 1.57
N PHE A 266 11.72 14.28 2.43
CA PHE A 266 11.43 15.21 3.52
C PHE A 266 12.63 15.33 4.47
N ARG A 267 12.84 16.55 4.93
CA ARG A 267 13.69 16.87 6.06
C ARG A 267 12.92 17.76 7.03
N LEU A 268 13.20 17.61 8.32
CA LEU A 268 12.52 18.38 9.37
C LEU A 268 12.62 19.90 9.14
N GLU A 269 13.77 20.37 8.64
CA GLU A 269 14.03 21.77 8.26
C GLU A 269 13.09 22.31 7.17
N GLU A 270 12.54 21.43 6.33
CA GLU A 270 11.63 21.77 5.25
C GLU A 270 10.15 21.70 5.68
N ALA A 271 9.86 21.22 6.89
CA ALA A 271 8.48 21.09 7.38
C ALA A 271 7.63 22.37 7.21
N PRO A 272 8.15 23.60 7.47
CA PRO A 272 7.39 24.82 7.21
C PRO A 272 6.97 25.00 5.75
N VAL A 273 7.78 24.54 4.79
CA VAL A 273 7.48 24.61 3.35
C VAL A 273 6.33 23.66 3.01
N PHE A 274 6.40 22.41 3.47
CA PHE A 274 5.32 21.44 3.28
C PHE A 274 4.01 21.91 3.92
N VAL A 275 4.07 22.50 5.12
CA VAL A 275 2.89 23.08 5.78
C VAL A 275 2.30 24.24 4.97
N ALA A 276 3.13 25.15 4.48
CA ALA A 276 2.66 26.28 3.65
C ALA A 276 2.01 25.79 2.34
N GLU A 277 2.56 24.75 1.71
CA GLU A 277 1.96 24.16 0.51
C GLU A 277 0.60 23.51 0.78
N VAL A 278 0.40 22.97 1.98
CA VAL A 278 -0.90 22.45 2.44
C VAL A 278 -1.85 23.61 2.73
N GLU A 279 -1.41 24.69 3.37
CA GLU A 279 -2.20 25.92 3.54
C GLU A 279 -2.70 26.47 2.19
N ASP A 280 -1.80 26.57 1.21
CA ASP A 280 -2.11 27.02 -0.16
C ASP A 280 -3.05 26.06 -0.90
N ALA A 281 -2.95 24.76 -0.63
CA ALA A 281 -3.90 23.81 -1.17
C ALA A 281 -5.30 24.10 -0.60
N ILE A 282 -5.41 24.32 0.70
CA ILE A 282 -6.70 24.40 1.41
C ILE A 282 -7.37 25.78 1.28
N SER A 283 -6.60 26.85 1.01
CA SER A 283 -7.07 28.25 1.00
C SER A 283 -8.17 28.58 -0.02
N TYR A 284 -8.52 27.65 -0.92
CA TYR A 284 -9.55 27.81 -1.94
C TYR A 284 -10.87 27.07 -1.64
N SER A 285 -11.04 26.52 -0.44
CA SER A 285 -12.27 25.84 -0.01
C SER A 285 -13.24 26.82 0.68
N ASP A 286 -14.40 27.02 0.06
CA ASP A 286 -15.50 27.86 0.56
C ASP A 286 -16.69 26.94 0.91
N GLY A 287 -17.02 26.80 2.21
CA GLY A 287 -18.12 25.95 2.70
C GLY A 287 -17.96 25.47 4.17
N ASP A 288 -19.04 24.95 4.78
CA ASP A 288 -19.06 24.42 6.16
C ASP A 288 -18.19 23.14 6.33
N THR A 289 -17.93 22.41 5.24
CA THR A 289 -16.99 21.27 5.19
C THR A 289 -15.51 21.70 5.21
N ALA A 290 -15.23 22.99 5.03
CA ALA A 290 -13.86 23.52 5.00
C ALA A 290 -13.22 23.66 6.39
N THR A 291 -14.01 23.64 7.48
CA THR A 291 -13.49 24.00 8.82
C THR A 291 -12.43 23.02 9.35
N PRO A 292 -12.60 21.69 9.28
CA PRO A 292 -11.57 20.75 9.75
C PRO A 292 -10.30 20.73 8.91
N ILE A 293 -10.46 20.87 7.59
CA ILE A 293 -9.34 20.85 6.66
C ILE A 293 -8.41 22.03 6.95
N ARG A 294 -8.96 23.19 7.35
CA ARG A 294 -8.17 24.37 7.74
C ARG A 294 -7.27 24.14 8.97
N GLU A 295 -7.50 23.11 9.77
CA GLU A 295 -6.65 22.77 10.91
C GLU A 295 -5.50 21.81 10.56
N LEU A 296 -5.48 21.24 9.35
CA LEU A 296 -4.39 20.36 8.89
C LEU A 296 -3.00 20.99 9.01
N PRO A 297 -2.78 22.27 8.68
CA PRO A 297 -1.48 22.91 8.86
C PRO A 297 -1.00 22.89 10.30
N GLN A 298 -1.90 23.14 11.26
CA GLN A 298 -1.57 23.09 12.69
C GLN A 298 -1.26 21.67 13.14
N LEU A 299 -2.06 20.69 12.69
CA LEU A 299 -1.85 19.29 13.00
C LEU A 299 -0.50 18.80 12.45
N LEU A 300 -0.16 19.14 11.20
CA LEU A 300 1.12 18.79 10.59
C LEU A 300 2.32 19.41 11.30
N ARG A 301 2.21 20.68 11.74
CA ARG A 301 3.24 21.32 12.58
C ARG A 301 3.50 20.50 13.85
N GLY A 302 2.44 20.12 14.56
CA GLY A 302 2.57 19.34 15.79
C GLY A 302 3.09 17.91 15.57
N VAL A 303 2.63 17.23 14.51
CA VAL A 303 3.11 15.89 14.12
C VAL A 303 4.60 15.90 13.77
N TRP A 304 5.08 16.94 13.09
CA TRP A 304 6.49 17.09 12.76
C TRP A 304 7.29 17.81 13.86
N GLY A 305 6.74 18.02 15.07
CA GLY A 305 7.48 18.64 16.17
C GLY A 305 7.90 20.09 15.93
N VAL A 306 7.25 20.78 14.99
CA VAL A 306 7.41 22.21 14.76
C VAL A 306 6.48 22.95 15.71
N GLY A 307 6.93 23.19 16.94
CA GLY A 307 6.15 23.82 18.01
C GLY A 307 5.76 22.82 19.10
N GLU A 308 4.48 22.74 19.45
CA GLU A 308 3.98 21.75 20.42
C GLU A 308 3.89 20.38 19.76
N GLU A 309 4.72 19.45 20.20
CA GLU A 309 4.79 18.09 19.66
C GLU A 309 3.53 17.29 20.01
N LEU A 310 2.88 16.72 19.00
CA LEU A 310 1.69 15.90 19.16
C LEU A 310 2.04 14.41 19.16
N GLN A 311 1.36 13.62 19.98
CA GLN A 311 1.37 12.17 19.92
C GLN A 311 0.20 11.65 19.08
N MET A 312 0.34 10.46 18.48
CA MET A 312 -0.73 9.86 17.67
C MET A 312 -2.07 9.67 18.40
N LYS A 313 -2.06 9.52 19.73
CA LYS A 313 -3.29 9.49 20.54
C LYS A 313 -4.02 10.84 20.53
N GLU A 314 -3.29 11.95 20.54
CA GLU A 314 -3.83 13.31 20.51
C GLU A 314 -4.34 13.64 19.11
N VAL A 315 -3.61 13.20 18.08
CA VAL A 315 -4.07 13.28 16.68
C VAL A 315 -5.36 12.47 16.48
N ARG A 316 -5.43 11.23 16.98
CA ARG A 316 -6.64 10.39 16.90
C ARG A 316 -7.86 11.07 17.53
N ASP A 317 -7.67 11.71 18.67
CA ASP A 317 -8.73 12.34 19.47
C ASP A 317 -8.99 13.81 19.05
N TRP A 318 -8.32 14.27 17.99
CA TRP A 318 -8.44 15.66 17.52
C TRP A 318 -9.91 15.96 17.14
N PRO A 319 -10.53 17.03 17.69
CA PRO A 319 -11.97 17.28 17.55
C PRO A 319 -12.44 17.32 16.09
N SER A 320 -11.68 17.99 15.23
CA SER A 320 -12.03 18.20 13.82
C SER A 320 -11.93 16.92 12.98
N LEU A 321 -11.28 15.87 13.48
CA LEU A 321 -11.25 14.55 12.81
C LEU A 321 -12.43 13.65 13.20
N GLN A 322 -13.28 14.07 14.14
CA GLN A 322 -14.41 13.26 14.61
C GLN A 322 -15.68 13.48 13.78
N GLY A 323 -16.51 12.44 13.67
CA GLY A 323 -17.87 12.56 13.12
C GLY A 323 -17.98 12.51 11.59
N TRP A 324 -16.88 12.33 10.86
CA TRP A 324 -16.87 12.29 9.39
C TRP A 324 -17.18 10.89 8.83
N SER A 325 -18.09 10.85 7.86
CA SER A 325 -18.28 9.74 6.95
C SER A 325 -17.23 9.79 5.83
N PHE A 326 -16.91 8.64 5.24
CA PHE A 326 -15.88 8.58 4.18
C PHE A 326 -16.28 9.36 2.92
N PHE A 327 -17.58 9.56 2.69
CA PHE A 327 -18.11 10.22 1.50
C PHE A 327 -18.57 11.67 1.75
N ASP A 328 -18.27 12.24 2.92
CA ASP A 328 -18.61 13.64 3.21
C ASP A 328 -17.73 14.62 2.40
N GLY A 329 -18.35 15.69 1.88
CA GLY A 329 -17.69 16.76 1.12
C GLY A 329 -17.94 16.72 -0.40
N GLU A 330 -17.68 17.82 -1.11
CA GLU A 330 -17.77 17.88 -2.58
C GLU A 330 -16.39 17.72 -3.25
N LEU A 331 -16.30 16.94 -4.33
CA LEU A 331 -15.08 16.83 -5.17
C LEU A 331 -14.56 18.19 -5.67
N LYS A 332 -15.39 19.24 -5.73
CA LYS A 332 -14.98 20.57 -6.20
C LYS A 332 -13.93 21.21 -5.30
N GLU A 333 -13.98 20.94 -3.98
CA GLU A 333 -13.03 21.48 -3.00
C GLU A 333 -11.63 20.90 -3.24
N VAL A 334 -11.52 19.60 -3.51
CA VAL A 334 -10.25 18.89 -3.78
C VAL A 334 -9.73 19.18 -5.20
N LYS A 335 -10.63 19.28 -6.18
CA LYS A 335 -10.27 19.58 -7.58
C LYS A 335 -9.71 20.99 -7.77
N ALA A 336 -10.09 21.97 -6.93
CA ALA A 336 -9.45 23.29 -6.94
C ALA A 336 -7.97 23.20 -6.57
N CYS A 337 -7.62 22.41 -5.53
CA CYS A 337 -6.24 22.15 -5.11
C CYS A 337 -5.41 21.44 -6.20
N GLN A 338 -6.01 20.45 -6.86
CA GLN A 338 -5.31 19.59 -7.82
C GLN A 338 -5.20 20.20 -9.24
N LYS A 339 -6.24 20.90 -9.75
CA LYS A 339 -6.25 21.47 -11.12
C LYS A 339 -5.28 22.63 -11.31
N LEU A 340 -5.02 23.45 -10.30
CA LEU A 340 -4.09 24.57 -10.41
C LEU A 340 -2.62 24.12 -10.57
N ARG A 341 -2.30 22.85 -10.26
CA ARG A 341 -0.93 22.32 -10.28
C ARG A 341 -0.58 21.48 -11.52
N ARG A 342 -1.54 20.85 -12.20
CA ARG A 342 -1.34 20.34 -13.57
C ARG A 342 -1.47 21.53 -14.54
N GLY A 343 -0.42 22.33 -14.64
CA GLY A 343 -0.42 23.63 -15.32
C GLY A 343 -1.36 23.74 -16.52
N THR A 344 -2.16 24.79 -16.53
CA THR A 344 -2.80 25.33 -17.74
C THR A 344 -1.76 25.53 -18.82
N VAL A 345 -1.61 24.55 -19.73
CA VAL A 345 -1.59 24.88 -21.14
C VAL A 345 -3.03 25.21 -21.48
N LEU A 346 -3.37 26.50 -21.37
CA LEU A 346 -4.54 27.05 -22.06
C LEU A 346 -4.50 26.51 -23.50
N PRO A 347 -5.57 25.91 -24.04
CA PRO A 347 -5.61 25.67 -25.46
C PRO A 347 -5.53 27.04 -26.13
N ARG A 348 -4.39 27.35 -26.75
CA ARG A 348 -4.33 28.41 -27.75
C ARG A 348 -5.46 28.10 -28.71
N ARG A 349 -6.44 29.02 -28.80
CA ARG A 349 -7.44 29.01 -29.86
C ARG A 349 -6.67 28.95 -31.19
N LEU A 350 -6.59 27.76 -31.77
CA LEU A 350 -6.36 27.62 -33.19
C LEU A 350 -7.74 27.69 -33.83
N ASN A 351 -7.96 28.81 -34.50
CA ASN A 351 -9.03 28.94 -35.48
C ASN A 351 -8.88 27.80 -36.50
N GLY A 352 -10.01 27.17 -36.87
CA GLY A 352 -10.07 26.18 -37.94
C GLY A 352 -10.55 24.83 -37.41
N GLY A 353 -11.76 24.46 -37.81
CA GLY A 353 -12.42 23.25 -37.34
C GLY A 353 -11.76 21.98 -37.86
N GLU A 354 -11.89 20.93 -37.06
CA GLU A 354 -12.32 19.59 -37.46
C GLU A 354 -12.49 18.74 -36.20
N VAL A 355 -13.62 18.04 -36.12
CA VAL A 355 -13.97 17.14 -35.01
C VAL A 355 -13.24 15.83 -35.24
N LEU A 356 -12.33 15.44 -34.35
CA LEU A 356 -11.74 14.11 -34.33
C LEU A 356 -12.21 13.32 -33.09
N HIS A 357 -13.08 12.36 -33.34
CA HIS A 357 -13.48 11.29 -32.43
C HIS A 357 -12.41 10.19 -32.43
N MET A 358 -11.81 9.82 -31.28
CA MET A 358 -11.21 8.50 -30.92
C MET A 358 -10.79 8.56 -29.44
N SER A 359 -10.78 7.56 -28.56
CA SER A 359 -11.21 6.15 -28.52
C SER A 359 -11.27 5.76 -27.03
N LYS A 360 -12.23 4.91 -26.64
CA LYS A 360 -12.33 4.32 -25.29
C LYS A 360 -11.35 3.15 -25.17
N HIS A 361 -10.51 3.14 -24.14
CA HIS A 361 -9.87 1.92 -23.65
C HIS A 361 -10.41 1.58 -22.26
N SER A 362 -11.48 0.79 -22.30
CA SER A 362 -12.03 0.02 -21.19
C SER A 362 -11.18 -1.25 -21.01
N VAL A 363 -10.54 -1.40 -19.86
CA VAL A 363 -9.96 -2.68 -19.43
C VAL A 363 -11.11 -3.66 -19.19
N ARG A 364 -11.14 -4.75 -19.96
CA ARG A 364 -12.13 -5.82 -19.83
C ARG A 364 -11.80 -6.67 -18.60
N ARG A 365 -12.76 -6.81 -17.69
CA ARG A 365 -12.84 -7.92 -16.72
C ARG A 365 -12.85 -9.24 -17.51
N VAL A 366 -11.88 -10.11 -17.28
CA VAL A 366 -11.93 -11.50 -17.78
C VAL A 366 -12.55 -12.35 -16.68
N SER A 367 -13.86 -12.59 -16.80
CA SER A 367 -14.58 -13.60 -16.02
C SER A 367 -14.27 -14.97 -16.63
N VAL A 368 -13.50 -15.81 -15.95
CA VAL A 368 -13.30 -17.22 -16.35
C VAL A 368 -14.44 -18.05 -15.77
N ALA A 369 -15.58 -18.02 -16.45
CA ALA A 369 -16.62 -19.02 -16.32
C ALA A 369 -17.00 -19.43 -17.74
N ASN A 370 -16.97 -20.74 -18.02
CA ASN A 370 -17.23 -21.42 -19.31
C ASN A 370 -15.99 -21.74 -20.16
N ALA A 371 -15.23 -22.74 -19.73
CA ALA A 371 -14.48 -23.62 -20.63
C ALA A 371 -14.50 -25.07 -20.11
N LEU A 372 -15.70 -25.60 -19.88
CA LEU A 372 -15.93 -27.03 -19.65
C LEU A 372 -17.15 -27.47 -20.45
N SER A 373 -16.96 -27.67 -21.76
CA SER A 373 -17.82 -28.51 -22.61
C SER A 373 -17.23 -28.60 -24.02
N SER A 374 -17.16 -29.82 -24.55
CA SER A 374 -16.48 -30.26 -25.79
C SER A 374 -14.95 -30.33 -25.64
N MET A 375 -14.29 -31.48 -25.74
CA MET A 375 -14.53 -32.59 -26.66
C MET A 375 -14.28 -33.94 -25.96
N THR A 376 -15.31 -34.78 -25.95
CA THR A 376 -15.21 -36.24 -26.00
C THR A 376 -14.82 -36.67 -27.40
N VAL A 377 -13.76 -37.48 -27.52
CA VAL A 377 -13.65 -38.84 -28.11
C VAL A 377 -12.17 -39.14 -28.28
#